data_AF-A0A1V5K2S7-F1
#
_entry.id   AF-A0A1V5K2S7-F1
#
_cell.length_a   1.000
_cell.length_b   1.000
_cell.length_c   1.000
_cell.angle_alpha   90.00
_cell.angle_beta   90.00
_cell.angle_gamma   90.00
#
_symmetry.space_group_name_H-M   'P 1'
#
loop_
_entity.id
_entity.type
_entity.pdbx_description
1 polymer ?
#
loop_
_entity_poly.entity_id
_entity_poly.type
_entity_poly.pdbx_seq_one_letter_code
_entity_poly.pdbx_strand_id
1 'polypeptide(L)' 'MEEVVKIAPEILERFSQAVFFGGKLVFAEDTFTSRFLHNNVIMEIQRQFYRQGIPVVVLPIRV' A
#
# COMPACT_ATOMS: atom_id res chain seq x y z
N MET A 1 -9.28 3.51 3.13
CA MET A 1 -8.74 2.13 3.17
C MET A 1 -9.77 1.12 2.75
N GLU A 2 -10.97 1.11 3.34
CA GLU A 2 -12.02 0.14 2.99
C GLU A 2 -12.33 0.08 1.49
N GLU A 3 -12.41 1.22 0.82
CA GLU A 3 -12.74 1.26 -0.62
C GLU A 3 -11.70 0.53 -1.48
N VAL A 4 -10.42 0.74 -1.19
CA VAL A 4 -9.31 0.09 -1.93
C VAL A 4 -9.35 -1.42 -1.74
N VAL A 5 -9.73 -1.89 -0.56
CA VAL A 5 -9.83 -3.32 -0.22
C VAL A 5 -11.06 -3.96 -0.87
N LYS A 6 -12.14 -3.21 -1.09
CA LYS A 6 -13.34 -3.68 -1.78
C LYS A 6 -13.14 -3.79 -3.30
N ILE A 7 -12.51 -2.79 -3.90
CA ILE A 7 -12.38 -2.71 -5.36
C ILE A 7 -11.26 -3.61 -5.90
N ALA A 8 -10.20 -3.87 -5.12
CA ALA A 8 -9.06 -4.65 -5.61
C ALA A 8 -9.42 -6.08 -6.06
N PRO A 9 -10.27 -6.85 -5.35
CA PRO A 9 -10.78 -8.13 -5.84
C PRO A 9 -11.54 -8.01 -7.16
N GLU A 10 -12.43 -7.01 -7.30
CA GLU A 10 -13.21 -6.79 -8.53
C GLU A 10 -12.32 -6.50 -9.74
N ILE A 11 -11.21 -5.78 -9.52
CA ILE A 11 -10.21 -5.53 -10.56
C ILE A 11 -9.49 -6.82 -10.94
N LEU A 12 -9.14 -7.68 -9.98
CA LEU A 12 -8.47 -8.95 -10.25
C LEU A 12 -9.36 -9.96 -10.96
N GLU A 13 -10.67 -9.96 -10.68
CA GLU A 13 -11.64 -10.77 -11.42
C GLU A 13 -11.67 -10.40 -12.91
N ARG A 14 -11.53 -9.11 -13.21
CA ARG A 14 -11.50 -8.59 -14.59
C ARG A 14 -10.12 -8.68 -15.23
N PHE A 15 -9.06 -8.58 -14.42
CA PHE A 15 -7.67 -8.50 -14.84
C PHE A 15 -6.80 -9.35 -13.91
N SER A 16 -6.73 -10.65 -14.17
CA SER A 16 -6.05 -11.64 -13.32
C SER A 16 -4.54 -11.40 -13.14
N GLN A 17 -3.92 -10.58 -13.99
CA GLN A 17 -2.51 -10.20 -13.92
C GLN A 17 -2.27 -8.78 -13.40
N ALA A 18 -3.29 -8.11 -12.86
CA ALA A 18 -3.13 -6.78 -12.30
C ALA A 18 -2.16 -6.81 -11.10
N VAL A 19 -1.27 -5.82 -11.06
CA VAL A 19 -0.34 -5.60 -9.94
C VAL A 19 -0.66 -4.26 -9.32
N PHE A 20 -0.88 -4.25 -8.00
CA PHE A 20 -1.15 -3.03 -7.26
C PHE A 20 0.14 -2.37 -6.81
N PHE A 21 0.24 -1.06 -6.94
CA PHE A 21 1.38 -0.28 -6.50
C PHE A 21 0.95 0.73 -5.44
N GLY A 22 1.76 0.86 -4.39
CA GLY A 22 1.56 1.89 -3.37
C GLY A 22 2.87 2.58 -3.00
N GLY A 23 2.79 3.87 -2.70
CA GLY A 23 3.94 4.68 -2.30
C GLY A 23 4.11 4.72 -0.78
N LYS A 24 5.36 4.61 -0.32
CA LYS A 24 5.76 4.96 1.05
C LYS A 24 6.64 6.20 1.00
N LEU A 25 6.21 7.29 1.61
CA LEU A 25 7.01 8.52 1.68
C LEU A 25 8.15 8.35 2.71
N VAL A 26 9.38 8.56 2.25
CA VAL A 26 10.61 8.47 3.05
C VAL A 26 11.23 9.86 3.10
N PHE A 27 11.05 10.55 4.23
CA PHE A 27 11.63 11.86 4.48
C PHE A 27 13.10 11.73 4.92
N ALA A 28 13.94 12.63 4.40
CA ALA A 28 15.38 12.69 4.69
C ALA A 28 15.69 13.28 6.07
N GLU A 29 14.88 14.22 6.55
CA GLU A 29 15.07 14.86 7.86
C GLU A 29 14.43 14.00 8.96
N ASP A 30 15.28 13.37 9.77
CA ASP A 30 14.91 12.48 10.86
C ASP A 30 14.14 13.23 11.96
N THR A 31 12.82 13.33 11.83
CA THR A 31 11.95 13.41 13.00
C THR A 31 11.21 12.08 13.12
N PHE A 32 11.65 11.22 14.04
CA PHE A 32 11.07 9.89 14.29
C PHE A 32 9.53 9.93 14.46
N THR A 33 8.99 11.05 14.91
CA THR A 33 7.54 11.28 15.08
C THR A 33 6.80 11.50 13.76
N SER A 34 7.38 12.14 12.73
CA SER A 34 6.72 12.31 11.42
C SER A 34 6.73 11.00 10.61
N ARG A 35 7.80 10.21 10.75
CA ARG A 35 7.94 8.88 10.10
C ARG A 35 6.87 7.89 10.53
N PHE A 36 6.44 7.92 11.78
CA PHE A 36 5.46 6.99 12.34
C PHE A 36 4.02 7.34 11.95
N LEU A 37 3.68 8.63 11.88
CA LEU A 37 2.30 9.07 11.64
C LEU A 37 1.87 8.99 10.17
N HIS A 38 2.78 9.20 9.22
CA HIS A 38 2.42 9.27 7.80
C HIS A 38 2.44 7.93 7.05
N ASN A 39 3.03 6.87 7.62
CA ASN A 39 3.35 5.64 6.87
C ASN A 39 2.54 4.39 7.27
N ASN A 40 1.52 4.51 8.11
CA ASN A 40 0.74 3.34 8.57
C ASN A 40 -0.23 2.81 7.50
N VAL A 41 -0.79 3.68 6.67
CA VAL A 41 -1.84 3.33 5.69
C VAL A 41 -1.36 2.30 4.67
N ILE A 42 -0.20 2.52 4.06
CA ILE A 42 0.30 1.60 3.03
C ILE A 42 0.68 0.23 3.62
N MET A 43 1.18 0.20 4.85
CA MET A 43 1.51 -1.03 5.55
C MET A 43 0.24 -1.84 5.90
N GLU A 44 -0.83 -1.16 6.30
CA GLU A 44 -2.12 -1.81 6.56
C GLU A 44 -2.74 -2.38 5.28
N ILE A 45 -2.73 -1.62 4.19
CA ILE A 45 -3.20 -2.09 2.87
C ILE A 45 -2.38 -3.31 2.44
N GLN A 46 -1.04 -3.23 2.53
CA GLN A 46 -0.16 -4.35 2.21
C GLN A 46 -0.51 -5.60 3.01
N ARG A 47 -0.73 -5.45 4.33
CA ARG A 47 -1.09 -6.56 5.21
C ARG A 47 -2.45 -7.18 4.84
N GLN A 48 -3.43 -6.35 4.46
CA GLN A 48 -4.75 -6.83 4.04
C GLN A 48 -4.68 -7.58 2.71
N PHE A 49 -3.98 -7.02 1.73
CA PHE A 49 -3.83 -7.61 0.40
C PHE A 49 -3.06 -8.93 0.47
N TYR A 50 -2.01 -8.98 1.30
CA TYR A 50 -1.26 -10.21 1.55
C TYR A 50 -2.16 -11.34 2.10
N ARG A 51 -3.09 -11.02 3.03
CA ARG A 51 -4.05 -12.02 3.54
C ARG A 51 -5.04 -12.52 2.48
N GLN A 52 -5.28 -11.74 1.43
CA GLN A 52 -6.17 -12.09 0.33
C GLN A 52 -5.42 -12.71 -0.86
N GLY A 53 -4.11 -12.90 -0.77
CA GLY A 53 -3.27 -13.39 -1.87
C GLY A 53 -3.11 -12.38 -3.02
N ILE A 54 -3.42 -11.11 -2.78
CA ILE A 54 -3.35 -10.05 -3.79
C ILE A 54 -1.91 -9.51 -3.89
N PRO A 55 -1.27 -9.55 -5.07
CA PRO A 55 0.08 -9.04 -5.25
C PRO A 55 0.11 -7.51 -5.16
N VAL A 56 0.95 -6.97 -4.26
CA VAL A 56 1.15 -5.54 -4.08
C VAL A 56 2.63 -5.19 -3.96
N VAL A 57 3.04 -4.12 -4.62
CA VAL A 57 4.41 -3.59 -4.60
C VAL A 57 4.43 -2.24 -3.89
N VAL A 58 5.23 -2.13 -2.83
CA VAL A 58 5.41 -0.87 -2.08
C VAL A 58 6.70 -0.20 -2.52
N LEU A 59 6.58 0.97 -3.13
CA LEU A 59 7.71 1.75 -3.63
C LEU A 59 8.09 2.86 -2.63
N PRO A 60 9.36 2.95 -2.19
CA PRO A 60 9.81 4.07 -1.39
C PRO A 60 9.97 5.32 -2.26
N ILE A 61 9.22 6.36 -1.94
CA ILE A 61 9.30 7.67 -2.60
C ILE A 61 10.04 8.59 -1.65
N ARG A 62 11.24 9.05 -2.06
CA ARG A 62 12.01 10.05 -1.32
C ARG A 62 11.53 11.43 -1.71
N VAL A 63 11.18 12.25 -0.72
CA VAL A 63 10.77 13.64 -0.86
C VAL A 63 11.52 14.47 0.17
#